data_AF-A0A1B8PF76-F1
#
_entry.id   AF-A0A1B8PF76-F1
#
_cell.length_a   1.000
_cell.length_b   1.000
_cell.length_c   1.000
_cell.angle_alpha   90.00
_cell.angle_beta   90.00
_cell.angle_gamma   90.00
#
_symmetry.space_group_name_H-M   'P 1'
#
loop_
_entity.id
_entity.type
_entity.pdbx_description
1 polymer ?
#
loop_
_entity_poly.entity_id
_entity_poly.type
_entity_poly.pdbx_seq_one_letter_code
_entity_poly.pdbx_strand_id
1 'polypeptide(L)'
;MGILFNSIKGGVGKSTLVAQTAVFLTDFGRVAIMDCYPQQTLNRWVMRRNEAGENFQRKFSLLPSDLDFSSKNLNQFDYVVIDSAGIDSKTGRKALLNKDFVISPLKPS
;
A
#
# COMPACT_ATOMS: atom_id res chain seq x y z
N MET A 1 11.13 5.74 1.96
CA MET A 1 10.07 6.27 2.85
C MET A 1 8.87 5.34 2.85
N GLY A 2 8.44 4.86 4.01
CA GLY A 2 7.30 3.97 4.21
C GLY A 2 6.06 4.70 4.72
N ILE A 3 4.93 4.55 4.02
CA ILE A 3 3.64 5.17 4.34
C ILE A 3 2.60 4.06 4.56
N LEU A 4 2.06 3.97 5.77
CA LEU A 4 1.02 3.00 6.12
C LEU A 4 -0.36 3.64 6.12
N PHE A 5 -1.30 3.06 5.39
CA PHE A 5 -2.72 3.38 5.48
C PHE A 5 -3.40 2.40 6.43
N ASN A 6 -3.85 2.88 7.58
CA ASN A 6 -4.40 2.03 8.64
C ASN A 6 -5.69 2.59 9.22
N SER A 7 -6.68 1.74 9.50
CA SER A 7 -7.93 2.14 10.14
C SER A 7 -8.70 0.90 10.58
N ILE A 8 -9.20 0.90 11.82
CA ILE A 8 -10.02 -0.17 12.40
C ILE A 8 -11.38 -0.32 11.72
N LYS A 9 -11.83 0.70 10.99
CA LYS A 9 -13.12 0.68 10.28
C LYS A 9 -12.91 0.23 8.84
N GLY A 10 -13.68 -0.76 8.41
CA GLY A 10 -13.79 -1.16 7.01
C GLY A 10 -14.47 -0.07 6.17
N GLY A 11 -14.18 -0.01 4.86
CA GLY A 11 -14.90 0.86 3.93
C GLY A 11 -14.64 2.37 4.07
N VAL A 12 -13.62 2.80 4.83
CA VAL A 12 -13.22 4.22 4.96
C VAL A 12 -12.35 4.72 3.80
N GLY A 13 -12.07 3.89 2.80
CA GLY A 13 -11.30 4.28 1.61
C GLY A 13 -9.78 4.04 1.70
N LYS A 14 -9.28 3.20 2.61
CA LYS A 14 -7.84 2.86 2.73
C LYS A 14 -7.21 2.43 1.40
N SER A 15 -7.70 1.33 0.82
CA SER A 15 -7.18 0.79 -0.44
C SER A 15 -7.28 1.78 -1.59
N THR A 16 -8.34 2.61 -1.63
CA THR A 16 -8.48 3.67 -2.62
C THR A 16 -7.38 4.72 -2.47
N LEU A 17 -7.12 5.19 -1.25
CA LEU A 17 -6.05 6.15 -0.99
C LEU A 17 -4.67 5.57 -1.28
N VAL A 18 -4.43 4.30 -0.93
CA VAL A 18 -3.18 3.60 -1.26
C VAL A 18 -2.94 3.59 -2.76
N ALA A 19 -3.94 3.18 -3.55
CA ALA A 19 -3.86 3.16 -5.00
C ALA A 19 -3.52 4.53 -5.59
N GLN A 20 -4.26 5.58 -5.21
CA GLN A 20 -4.06 6.92 -5.74
C GLN A 20 -2.71 7.52 -5.30
N THR A 21 -2.33 7.32 -4.05
CA THR A 21 -1.05 7.79 -3.51
C THR A 21 0.12 7.11 -4.20
N ALA A 22 0.04 5.80 -4.43
CA ALA A 22 1.09 5.06 -5.12
C ALA A 22 1.29 5.56 -6.55
N VAL A 23 0.20 5.78 -7.30
CA VAL A 23 0.26 6.35 -8.66
C VAL A 23 0.89 7.73 -8.65
N PHE A 24 0.43 8.63 -7.77
CA PHE A 24 0.99 9.98 -7.63
C PHE A 24 2.49 9.96 -7.31
N LEU A 25 2.93 9.11 -6.37
CA LEU A 25 4.34 9.03 -5.97
C LEU A 25 5.26 8.51 -7.07
N THR A 26 4.73 7.85 -8.11
CA THR A 26 5.55 7.45 -9.26
C THR A 26 6.14 8.66 -9.99
N ASP A 27 5.58 9.86 -9.84
CA ASP A 27 6.13 11.12 -10.38
C ASP A 27 7.45 11.53 -9.71
N PHE A 28 7.73 10.97 -8.53
CA PHE A 28 8.83 11.43 -7.67
C PHE A 28 9.85 10.34 -7.38
N GLY A 29 9.61 9.08 -7.76
CA GLY A 29 10.56 7.99 -7.54
C GLY A 29 10.01 6.59 -7.78
N ARG A 30 10.80 5.59 -7.39
CA ARG A 30 10.45 4.16 -7.46
C ARG A 30 9.49 3.82 -6.32
N VAL A 31 8.31 3.31 -6.67
CA VAL A 31 7.23 3.01 -5.73
C VAL A 31 6.99 1.51 -5.62
N ALA A 32 6.80 1.04 -4.39
CA ALA A 32 6.25 -0.27 -4.10
C ALA A 32 4.93 -0.16 -3.33
N ILE A 33 4.03 -1.11 -3.59
CA ILE A 33 2.78 -1.30 -2.84
C ILE A 33 2.84 -2.65 -2.13
N MET A 34 2.45 -2.67 -0.85
CA MET A 34 2.22 -3.90 -0.10
C MET A 34 0.76 -3.98 0.34
N ASP A 35 0.04 -4.96 -0.20
CA ASP A 35 -1.38 -5.22 0.10
C ASP A 35 -1.47 -6.26 1.21
N CYS A 36 -1.51 -5.81 2.46
CA CYS A 36 -1.64 -6.71 3.62
C CYS A 36 -3.11 -7.05 3.91
N TYR A 37 -4.06 -6.67 3.06
CA TYR A 37 -5.47 -7.02 3.25
C TYR A 37 -5.74 -8.43 2.75
N PRO A 38 -6.38 -9.32 3.53
CA PRO A 38 -6.64 -10.70 3.11
C PRO A 38 -7.43 -10.82 1.82
N GLN A 39 -8.33 -9.86 1.54
CA GLN A 39 -9.08 -9.88 0.29
C GLN A 39 -8.28 -9.37 -0.90
N GLN A 40 -7.03 -8.94 -0.76
CA GLN A 40 -6.15 -8.53 -1.88
C GLN A 40 -6.79 -7.52 -2.85
N THR A 41 -7.48 -6.51 -2.30
CA THR A 41 -8.25 -5.53 -3.09
C THR A 41 -7.36 -4.73 -4.02
N LEU A 42 -6.15 -4.37 -3.59
CA LEU A 42 -5.20 -3.62 -4.41
C LEU A 42 -4.63 -4.49 -5.53
N ASN A 43 -4.26 -5.73 -5.24
CA ASN A 43 -3.78 -6.65 -6.29
C ASN A 43 -4.80 -6.79 -7.42
N ARG A 44 -6.09 -7.01 -7.09
CA ARG A 44 -7.15 -7.04 -8.10
C ARG A 44 -7.30 -5.73 -8.86
N TRP A 45 -7.16 -4.60 -8.18
CA TRP A 45 -7.22 -3.27 -8.79
C TRP A 45 -6.09 -3.05 -9.80
N VAL A 46 -4.88 -3.56 -9.53
CA VAL A 46 -3.75 -3.53 -10.49
C VAL A 46 -4.02 -4.46 -11.67
N MET A 47 -4.43 -5.71 -11.42
CA MET A 47 -4.67 -6.69 -12.48
C MET A 47 -5.68 -6.18 -13.51
N ARG A 48 -6.81 -5.62 -13.06
CA ARG A 48 -7.84 -5.05 -13.94
C ARG A 48 -7.33 -3.93 -14.86
N ARG A 49 -6.38 -3.13 -14.39
CA ARG A 49 -5.77 -2.05 -15.22
C ARG A 49 -4.82 -2.59 -16.25
N ASN A 50 -3.99 -3.56 -15.85
CA ASN A 50 -3.10 -4.24 -16.77
C ASN A 50 -3.90 -4.93 -17.89
N GLU A 51 -5.00 -5.58 -17.55
CA GLU A 51 -5.94 -6.19 -18.52
C GLU A 51 -6.58 -5.15 -19.45
N ALA A 52 -6.90 -3.96 -18.93
CA ALA A 52 -7.47 -2.87 -19.71
C ALA A 52 -6.44 -2.13 -20.60
N GLY A 53 -5.16 -2.49 -20.53
CA GLY A 53 -4.09 -1.77 -21.25
C GLY A 53 -3.78 -0.38 -20.68
N GLU A 54 -4.30 -0.07 -19.49
CA GLU A 54 -4.00 1.17 -18.75
C GLU A 54 -2.60 1.10 -18.15
N ASN A 55 -1.58 1.14 -19.00
CA ASN A 55 -0.19 1.18 -18.58
C ASN A 55 0.12 2.58 -18.06
N PHE A 56 0.27 2.72 -16.74
CA PHE A 56 0.90 3.92 -16.17
C PHE A 56 2.28 4.09 -16.82
N GLN A 57 2.58 5.30 -17.32
CA GLN A 57 3.89 5.58 -17.93
C GLN A 57 5.05 5.31 -16.95
N ARG A 58 4.79 5.41 -15.64
CA ARG A 58 5.69 4.98 -14.58
C ARG A 58 5.04 3.88 -13.75
N LYS A 59 5.74 2.75 -13.62
CA LYS A 59 5.24 1.54 -12.96
C LYS A 59 5.60 1.54 -11.48
N PHE A 60 4.70 1.05 -10.65
CA PHE A 60 4.99 0.66 -9.27
C PHE A 60 5.07 -0.87 -9.18
N SER A 61 5.76 -1.37 -8.15
CA SER A 61 5.91 -2.81 -7.91
C SER A 61 4.94 -3.30 -6.83
N LEU A 62 4.30 -4.44 -7.06
CA LEU A 62 3.56 -5.15 -6.02
C LEU A 62 4.52 -6.05 -5.22
N LEU A 63 4.54 -5.89 -3.90
CA LEU A 63 5.33 -6.70 -2.99
C LEU A 63 4.45 -7.73 -2.25
N PRO A 64 5.00 -8.90 -1.91
CA PRO A 64 4.32 -9.87 -1.06
C PRO A 64 3.94 -9.26 0.29
N SER A 65 2.75 -9.60 0.78
CA SER A 65 2.20 -9.08 2.04
C SER A 65 2.95 -9.54 3.29
N ASP A 66 3.70 -10.63 3.17
CA ASP A 66 4.48 -11.28 4.22
C ASP A 66 5.97 -10.89 4.19
N LEU A 67 6.38 -10.08 3.20
CA LEU A 67 7.73 -9.58 3.09
C LEU A 67 8.09 -8.75 4.34
N ASP A 68 9.28 -9.02 4.88
CA ASP A 68 9.75 -8.34 6.07
C ASP A 68 9.90 -6.83 5.82
N PHE A 69 9.23 -6.03 6.64
CA PHE A 69 9.28 -4.56 6.58
C PHE A 69 10.66 -3.98 6.87
N SER A 70 11.58 -4.78 7.42
CA SER A 70 12.99 -4.43 7.61
C SER A 70 13.91 -4.93 6.49
N SER A 71 13.36 -5.61 5.48
CA SER A 71 14.17 -6.21 4.43
C SER A 71 14.92 -5.18 3.60
N LYS A 72 16.18 -5.49 3.27
CA LYS A 72 16.99 -4.68 2.34
C LYS A 72 16.35 -4.57 0.95
N ASN A 73 15.45 -5.49 0.59
CA ASN A 73 14.68 -5.44 -0.64
C ASN A 73 13.77 -4.21 -0.73
N LEU A 74 13.44 -3.55 0.38
CA LEU A 74 12.69 -2.31 0.38
C LEU A 74 13.57 -1.09 0.02
N ASN A 75 14.89 -1.19 0.16
CA ASN A 75 15.82 -0.09 -0.10
C ASN A 75 15.95 0.25 -1.60
N GLN A 76 15.44 -0.60 -2.49
CA GLN A 76 15.37 -0.32 -3.92
C GLN A 76 14.22 0.63 -4.29
N PHE A 77 13.34 0.95 -3.33
CA PHE A 77 12.19 1.83 -3.52
C PHE A 77 12.38 3.12 -2.72
N ASP A 78 12.09 4.23 -3.36
CA ASP A 78 12.09 5.54 -2.73
C ASP A 78 10.82 5.67 -1.84
N TYR A 79 9.73 5.02 -2.26
CA TYR A 79 8.44 4.99 -1.55
C TYR A 79 7.88 3.57 -1.42
N VAL A 80 7.42 3.22 -0.21
CA VAL A 80 6.70 1.96 0.07
C VAL A 80 5.36 2.29 0.69
N VAL A 81 4.28 2.07 -0.06
CA VAL A 81 2.91 2.34 0.36
C VAL A 81 2.24 1.04 0.82
N ILE A 82 1.61 1.04 1.99
CA ILE A 82 1.10 -0.18 2.62
C ILE A 82 -0.38 -0.04 2.95
N ASP A 83 -1.16 -1.03 2.54
CA ASP A 83 -2.57 -1.15 2.90
C ASP A 83 -2.74 -2.15 4.05
N SER A 84 -3.22 -1.68 5.20
CA SER A 84 -3.45 -2.54 6.35
C SER A 84 -4.79 -3.27 6.25
N ALA A 85 -4.87 -4.43 6.91
CA ALA A 85 -6.10 -5.20 6.93
C ALA A 85 -7.26 -4.56 7.71
N GLY A 86 -7.00 -3.48 8.45
CA GLY A 86 -7.97 -2.84 9.34
C GLY A 86 -8.38 -3.66 10.57
N ILE A 87 -7.59 -4.67 10.92
CA ILE A 87 -7.69 -5.44 12.17
C ILE A 87 -6.34 -5.41 12.87
N ASP A 88 -6.33 -5.56 14.20
CA ASP A 88 -5.06 -5.82 14.90
C ASP A 88 -4.51 -7.17 14.44
N SER A 89 -3.32 -7.14 13.85
CA SER A 89 -2.64 -8.30 13.30
C SER A 89 -1.14 -8.17 13.52
N LYS A 90 -0.42 -9.30 13.56
CA LYS A 90 1.04 -9.30 13.67
C LYS A 90 1.68 -8.49 12.54
N THR A 91 1.19 -8.64 11.31
CA THR A 91 1.67 -7.88 10.14
C THR A 91 1.37 -6.39 10.28
N GLY A 92 0.17 -6.01 10.72
CA GLY A 92 -0.19 -4.61 10.96
C GLY A 92 0.69 -3.95 12.02
N ARG A 93 0.95 -4.63 13.14
CA ARG A 93 1.88 -4.15 14.19
C ARG A 93 3.31 -4.00 13.68
N LYS A 94 3.81 -4.97 12.90
CA LYS A 94 5.13 -4.85 12.26
C LYS A 94 5.18 -3.68 11.28
N ALA A 95 4.12 -3.46 10.50
CA ALA A 95 4.05 -2.33 9.58
C ALA A 95 4.12 -1.00 10.35
N LEU A 96 3.34 -0.87 11.43
CA LEU A 96 3.33 0.31 12.31
C LEU A 96 4.72 0.62 12.89
N LEU A 97 5.45 -0.40 13.35
CA LEU A 97 6.79 -0.22 13.95
C LEU A 97 7.86 0.18 12.94
N ASN A 98 7.65 -0.05 11.64
CA ASN A 98 8.67 0.11 10.60
C ASN A 98 8.26 1.15 9.53
N LYS A 99 7.34 2.07 9.83
CA LYS A 99 6.93 3.15 8.91
C LYS A 99 7.29 4.53 9.41
N ASP A 100 7.51 5.42 8.44
CA ASP A 100 7.78 6.84 8.67
C ASP A 100 6.48 7.59 8.94
N PHE A 101 5.41 7.25 8.20
CA PHE A 101 4.11 7.91 8.32
C PHE A 101 2.96 6.91 8.40
N VAL A 102 1.94 7.26 9.18
CA VAL A 102 0.67 6.55 9.27
C VAL A 102 -0.46 7.50 8.90
N ILE A 103 -1.26 7.09 7.92
CA ILE A 103 -2.47 7.81 7.48
C ILE A 103 -3.69 6.99 7.89
N SER A 104 -4.53 7.58 8.74
CA SER A 104 -5.77 6.95 9.21
C SER A 104 -7.00 7.67 8.67
N PRO A 105 -7.57 7.22 7.53
CA PRO A 105 -8.76 7.83 6.99
C PRO A 105 -9.99 7.51 7.85
N LEU A 106 -10.85 8.51 7.97
CA LEU A 106 -12.10 8.46 8.72
C LEU A 106 -13.24 8.87 7.80
N LYS A 107 -14.38 8.20 7.90
CA LYS A 107 -15.60 8.63 7.24
C LYS A 107 -16.28 9.67 8.14
N PRO A 108 -16.57 10.90 7.67
CA PRO A 108 -17.36 11.86 8.42
C PRO A 108 -18.81 11.35 8.48
N SER A 109 -19.20 10.83 9.63
CA SER A 109 -20.55 10.38 9.97
C SER A 109 -20.72 10.48 11.47
#